data_AF-A0A7R9L0R5-F1
#
_entry.id   AF-A0A7R9L0R5-F1
#
_cell.length_a   1.000
_cell.length_b   1.000
_cell.length_c   1.000
_cell.angle_alpha   90.00
_cell.angle_beta   90.00
_cell.angle_gamma   90.00
#
_symmetry.space_group_name_H-M   'P 1'
#
loop_
_entity.id
_entity.type
_entity.pdbx_description
1 polymer ?
#
loop_
_entity_poly.entity_id
_entity_poly.type
_entity_poly.pdbx_seq_one_letter_code
_entity_poly.pdbx_strand_id
1 'polypeptide(L)'
;MYEREEREGANRRVLWRPEYGEFQIEATPGQPYGHQNELNDDNIWHNLFNTVEENMKSRRREIRELLDHDEAIICITNFPRLGNEDISVPYCRADPANSTTGSIFASDELTCIFHPRLGNEDISVPYCRADPANSTTGSIFASDELTCIFHPRYLRTSYNVVQRRGRKVSINVPIFKDTKTPDPFVEIFNDKESKRAAKVDHIYLDSGVFGMGCCCLQVTLQATNIDEAMVLNDQMAQLAPIMMALSAGGPIYRGYLSDRDCRWDVISNGVDDRTREELGEKPLKNEKFRIHKSRYAPINTYLCECNAKYNDNPIVYNTEFYNEMISAGVTPSLAQHMAYVFIRDPTITYREKLDQNDSTETDHFENIQSTNWQTMRFKPPPLNQQSIGWRVEFRPMEIQMTDFENAAFSVFT
;
A
#
# COMPACT_ATOMS: atom_id res chain seq x y z
N MET A 1 -17.89 -8.22 8.60
CA MET A 1 -18.19 -7.42 7.39
C MET A 1 -18.38 -8.34 6.18
N TYR A 2 -17.49 -9.30 5.92
CA TYR A 2 -17.66 -10.30 4.86
C TYR A 2 -19.02 -11.02 4.86
N GLU A 3 -19.49 -11.49 6.02
CA GLU A 3 -20.83 -12.10 6.14
C GLU A 3 -21.97 -11.17 5.73
N ARG A 4 -21.80 -9.85 5.89
CA ARG A 4 -22.79 -8.86 5.44
C ARG A 4 -22.73 -8.70 3.92
N GLU A 5 -21.53 -8.61 3.35
CA GLU A 5 -21.34 -8.59 1.89
C GLU A 5 -21.93 -9.83 1.21
N GLU A 6 -21.71 -11.01 1.78
CA GLU A 6 -22.27 -12.27 1.28
C GLU A 6 -23.80 -12.28 1.33
N ARG A 7 -24.39 -11.78 2.42
CA ARG A 7 -25.85 -11.65 2.57
C ARG A 7 -26.47 -10.64 1.61
N GLU A 8 -25.81 -9.49 1.39
CA GLU A 8 -26.32 -8.43 0.52
C GLU A 8 -26.10 -8.74 -0.97
N GLY A 9 -25.12 -9.59 -1.30
CA GLY A 9 -24.87 -10.08 -2.64
C GLY A 9 -24.67 -8.95 -3.66
N ALA A 10 -25.50 -8.92 -4.71
CA ALA A 10 -25.46 -7.89 -5.75
C ALA A 10 -25.91 -6.50 -5.27
N ASN A 11 -26.72 -6.44 -4.20
CA ASN A 11 -27.26 -5.19 -3.65
C ASN A 11 -26.37 -4.56 -2.57
N ARG A 12 -25.17 -5.13 -2.36
CA ARG A 12 -24.21 -4.61 -1.39
C ARG A 12 -23.89 -3.14 -1.66
N ARG A 13 -23.84 -2.35 -0.60
CA ARG A 13 -23.54 -0.91 -0.68
C ARG A 13 -22.05 -0.60 -0.55
N VAL A 14 -21.33 -1.48 0.11
CA VAL A 14 -19.91 -1.32 0.45
C VAL A 14 -19.19 -2.65 0.23
N LEU A 15 -17.92 -2.58 -0.15
CA LEU A 15 -16.98 -3.68 -0.21
C LEU A 15 -15.81 -3.40 0.73
N TRP A 16 -15.50 -4.36 1.61
CA TRP A 16 -14.45 -4.28 2.62
C TRP A 16 -13.31 -5.23 2.27
N ARG A 17 -12.07 -4.76 2.40
CA ARG A 17 -10.87 -5.57 2.11
C ARG A 17 -9.84 -5.42 3.24
N PRO A 18 -9.01 -6.45 3.47
CA PRO A 18 -7.86 -6.31 4.35
C PRO A 18 -6.89 -5.30 3.76
N GLU A 19 -6.11 -4.65 4.61
CA GLU A 19 -4.92 -3.94 4.17
C GLU A 19 -3.66 -4.46 4.87
N TYR A 20 -2.52 -3.88 4.51
CA TYR A 20 -1.22 -4.35 5.00
C TYR A 20 -1.09 -4.32 6.52
N GLY A 21 -1.55 -3.26 7.19
CA GLY A 21 -1.53 -3.14 8.64
C GLY A 21 -2.71 -3.86 9.28
N GLU A 22 -2.50 -4.54 10.41
CA GLU A 22 -3.58 -5.20 11.17
C GLU A 22 -4.64 -4.20 11.66
N PHE A 23 -4.24 -2.94 11.85
CA PHE A 23 -5.09 -1.80 12.23
C PHE A 23 -5.77 -1.09 11.04
N GLN A 24 -5.54 -1.54 9.81
CA GLN A 24 -6.07 -0.90 8.61
C GLN A 24 -7.27 -1.66 8.05
N ILE A 25 -8.13 -0.91 7.36
CA ILE A 25 -9.23 -1.46 6.60
C ILE A 25 -9.45 -0.63 5.33
N GLU A 26 -9.67 -1.30 4.20
CA GLU A 26 -10.03 -0.66 2.94
C GLU A 26 -11.53 -0.82 2.66
N ALA A 27 -12.13 0.23 2.10
CA ALA A 27 -13.54 0.28 1.77
C ALA A 27 -13.80 0.93 0.42
N THR A 28 -14.58 0.27 -0.44
CA THR A 28 -14.97 0.76 -1.77
C THR A 28 -16.49 0.73 -1.92
N PRO A 29 -17.10 1.48 -2.88
CA PRO A 29 -18.53 1.37 -3.09
C PRO A 29 -18.87 -0.03 -3.61
N GLY A 30 -20.04 -0.55 -3.25
CA GLY A 30 -20.46 -1.89 -3.63
C GLY A 30 -20.60 -2.10 -5.14
N GLN A 31 -20.85 -1.00 -5.86
CA GLN A 31 -20.88 -0.89 -7.32
C GLN A 31 -20.15 0.39 -7.75
N PRO A 32 -19.55 0.45 -8.96
CA PRO A 32 -18.98 1.67 -9.52
C PRO A 32 -20.02 2.79 -9.65
N TYR A 33 -19.60 4.03 -9.43
CA TYR A 33 -20.44 5.22 -9.67
C TYR A 33 -20.73 5.39 -11.17
N GLY A 34 -21.83 6.05 -11.51
CA GLY A 34 -22.21 6.36 -12.91
C GLY A 34 -22.82 5.20 -13.72
N HIS A 35 -23.08 4.03 -13.10
CA HIS A 35 -23.74 2.90 -13.77
C HIS A 35 -25.26 3.09 -13.97
N GLN A 36 -25.88 4.01 -13.22
CA GLN A 36 -27.28 4.38 -13.36
C GLN A 36 -27.33 5.66 -14.21
N ASN A 37 -28.30 5.78 -15.12
CA ASN A 37 -28.45 6.79 -16.19
C ASN A 37 -28.50 8.29 -15.74
N GLU A 38 -27.76 8.68 -14.71
CA GLU A 38 -27.70 9.98 -14.06
C GLU A 38 -26.76 10.97 -14.79
N LEU A 39 -26.06 10.53 -15.84
CA LEU A 39 -25.06 11.33 -16.56
C LEU A 39 -25.65 12.35 -17.56
N ASN A 40 -26.98 12.47 -17.64
CA ASN A 40 -27.68 13.42 -18.53
C ASN A 40 -28.28 14.64 -17.79
N ASP A 41 -27.89 14.88 -16.53
CA ASP A 41 -28.37 16.00 -15.71
C ASP A 41 -27.35 17.15 -15.71
N ASP A 42 -27.82 18.40 -15.83
CA ASP A 42 -27.00 19.61 -15.71
C ASP A 42 -26.27 19.71 -14.35
N ASN A 43 -26.72 18.96 -13.33
CA ASN A 43 -26.13 18.88 -12.00
C ASN A 43 -25.29 17.61 -11.74
N ILE A 44 -24.84 16.92 -12.78
CA ILE A 44 -24.08 15.66 -12.71
C ILE A 44 -22.98 15.65 -11.64
N TRP A 45 -22.16 16.69 -11.56
CA TRP A 45 -21.03 16.76 -10.62
C TRP A 45 -21.47 16.93 -9.17
N HIS A 46 -22.53 17.70 -8.94
CA HIS A 46 -23.13 17.87 -7.61
C HIS A 46 -23.78 16.57 -7.14
N ASN A 47 -24.49 15.88 -8.02
CA ASN A 47 -25.11 14.59 -7.72
C ASN A 47 -24.04 13.52 -7.44
N LEU A 48 -22.99 13.47 -8.27
CA LEU A 48 -21.86 12.57 -8.06
C LEU A 48 -21.19 12.84 -6.71
N PHE A 49 -20.93 14.11 -6.36
CA PHE A 49 -20.36 14.49 -5.08
C PHE A 49 -21.19 13.96 -3.91
N ASN A 50 -22.50 14.24 -3.92
CA ASN A 50 -23.40 13.78 -2.85
C ASN A 50 -23.45 12.25 -2.74
N THR A 51 -23.46 11.55 -3.88
CA THR A 51 -23.46 10.09 -3.92
C THR A 51 -22.16 9.49 -3.39
N VAL A 52 -21.01 10.06 -3.75
CA VAL A 52 -19.70 9.62 -3.26
C VAL A 52 -19.59 9.87 -1.75
N GLU A 53 -19.92 11.09 -1.29
CA GLU A 53 -19.84 11.47 0.12
C GLU A 53 -20.78 10.62 0.99
N GLU A 54 -22.04 10.42 0.57
CA GLU A 54 -22.99 9.61 1.33
C GLU A 54 -22.56 8.14 1.40
N ASN A 55 -21.98 7.60 0.32
CA ASN A 55 -21.43 6.25 0.37
C ASN A 55 -20.24 6.17 1.35
N MET A 56 -19.32 7.13 1.35
CA MET A 56 -18.22 7.18 2.33
C MET A 56 -18.73 7.31 3.77
N LYS A 57 -19.73 8.16 4.03
CA LYS A 57 -20.41 8.27 5.34
C LYS A 57 -21.03 6.94 5.75
N SER A 58 -21.64 6.20 4.82
CA SER A 58 -22.20 4.88 5.10
C SER A 58 -21.13 3.88 5.54
N ARG A 59 -19.99 3.82 4.85
CA ARG A 59 -18.85 2.97 5.24
C ARG A 59 -18.43 3.26 6.67
N ARG A 60 -18.30 4.54 7.03
CA ARG A 60 -17.89 4.96 8.36
C ARG A 60 -18.92 4.61 9.43
N ARG A 61 -20.22 4.74 9.15
CA ARG A 61 -21.30 4.30 10.06
C ARG A 61 -21.25 2.80 10.29
N GLU A 62 -21.09 2.00 9.22
CA GLU A 62 -21.02 0.54 9.31
C GLU A 62 -19.84 0.05 10.18
N ILE A 63 -18.67 0.69 10.10
CA ILE A 63 -17.57 0.35 11.02
C ILE A 63 -17.91 0.77 12.44
N ARG A 64 -18.40 1.99 12.66
CA ARG A 64 -18.68 2.50 14.02
C ARG A 64 -19.67 1.65 14.80
N GLU A 65 -20.60 0.98 14.12
CA GLU A 65 -21.53 0.02 14.74
C GLU A 65 -20.83 -1.24 15.28
N LEU A 66 -19.59 -1.49 14.88
CA LEU A 66 -18.81 -2.67 15.22
C LEU A 66 -17.62 -2.37 16.14
N LEU A 67 -17.39 -1.10 16.47
CA LEU A 67 -16.31 -0.65 17.34
C LEU A 67 -16.77 -0.64 18.80
N ASP A 68 -15.84 -0.95 19.70
CA ASP A 68 -16.06 -0.79 21.14
C ASP A 68 -16.06 0.69 21.55
N HIS A 69 -16.51 0.96 22.78
CA HIS A 69 -16.70 2.32 23.30
C HIS A 69 -15.42 3.19 23.34
N ASP A 70 -14.25 2.56 23.32
CA ASP A 70 -12.92 3.15 23.37
C ASP A 70 -12.16 3.04 22.04
N GLU A 71 -12.81 2.54 20.99
CA GLU A 71 -12.25 2.42 19.65
C GLU A 71 -12.79 3.50 18.70
N ALA A 72 -11.96 3.91 17.74
CA ALA A 72 -12.36 4.89 16.73
C ALA A 72 -11.75 4.57 15.36
N ILE A 73 -12.59 4.66 14.32
CA ILE A 73 -12.15 4.65 12.92
C ILE A 73 -11.80 6.07 12.47
N ILE A 74 -10.55 6.25 12.03
CA ILE A 74 -10.02 7.54 11.60
C ILE A 74 -9.37 7.37 10.22
N CYS A 75 -9.69 8.28 9.30
CA CYS A 75 -9.02 8.39 8.02
C CYS A 75 -7.80 9.31 8.19
N ILE A 76 -6.63 8.72 8.45
CA ILE A 76 -5.36 9.43 8.50
C ILE A 76 -4.36 8.73 7.60
N THR A 77 -3.53 9.52 6.94
CA THR A 77 -2.49 9.04 6.04
C THR A 77 -1.49 8.15 6.75
N ASN A 78 -1.04 8.53 7.94
CA ASN A 78 -0.14 7.70 8.73
C ASN A 78 -0.41 7.89 10.21
N PHE A 79 -0.21 6.83 11.00
CA PHE A 79 -0.37 6.91 12.44
C PHE A 79 0.87 7.60 13.05
N PRO A 80 0.73 8.81 13.65
CA PRO A 80 1.88 9.67 13.97
C PRO A 80 2.93 9.01 14.86
N ARG A 81 2.49 8.19 15.82
CA ARG A 81 3.38 7.57 16.79
C ARG A 81 3.92 6.21 16.35
N LEU A 82 3.43 5.57 15.28
CA LEU A 82 3.68 4.15 14.93
C LEU A 82 5.14 3.74 15.21
N GLY A 83 5.36 2.60 15.87
CA GLY A 83 6.70 2.10 16.22
C GLY A 83 7.37 2.70 17.47
N ASN A 84 6.67 3.53 18.25
CA ASN A 84 7.06 3.88 19.62
C ASN A 84 6.54 2.87 20.66
N GLU A 85 7.22 2.79 21.81
CA GLU A 85 7.01 1.77 22.85
C GLU A 85 5.63 1.84 23.57
N ASP A 86 4.87 2.94 23.44
CA ASP A 86 3.61 3.18 24.21
C ASP A 86 2.30 3.07 23.39
N ILE A 87 2.29 2.41 22.23
CA ILE A 87 1.21 2.61 21.24
C ILE A 87 0.05 1.62 21.35
N SER A 88 0.31 0.43 21.86
CA SER A 88 -0.70 -0.63 21.97
C SER A 88 -1.30 -0.62 23.38
N VAL A 89 -2.58 -0.25 23.47
CA VAL A 89 -3.42 -0.48 24.65
C VAL A 89 -4.29 -1.71 24.38
N PRO A 90 -4.45 -2.62 25.36
CA PRO A 90 -4.04 -2.48 26.76
C PRO A 90 -2.87 -3.35 27.18
N TYR A 91 -2.46 -3.05 28.41
CA TYR A 91 -1.41 -3.64 29.19
C TYR A 91 -1.86 -4.99 29.77
N CYS A 92 -1.35 -6.12 29.26
CA CYS A 92 -1.45 -7.42 29.92
C CYS A 92 -0.16 -7.71 30.71
N ARG A 93 -0.29 -7.90 32.04
CA ARG A 93 0.85 -8.27 32.91
C ARG A 93 0.95 -9.80 32.97
N ALA A 94 2.10 -10.37 32.63
CA ALA A 94 2.34 -11.80 32.79
C ALA A 94 2.18 -12.20 34.28
N ASP A 95 1.38 -13.24 34.56
CA ASP A 95 1.23 -13.88 35.87
C ASP A 95 1.66 -15.36 35.79
N PRO A 96 2.98 -15.63 35.92
CA PRO A 96 3.55 -16.96 35.72
C PRO A 96 3.06 -17.99 36.75
N ALA A 97 2.56 -17.52 37.90
CA ALA A 97 2.10 -18.38 38.98
C ALA A 97 0.74 -19.00 38.70
N ASN A 98 -0.09 -18.30 37.91
CA ASN A 98 -1.44 -18.73 37.56
C ASN A 98 -1.63 -19.02 36.07
N SER A 99 -0.61 -18.76 35.23
CA SER A 99 -0.65 -19.04 33.79
C SER A 99 -0.45 -20.54 33.47
N THR A 100 -1.29 -21.06 32.58
CA THR A 100 -1.24 -22.34 31.86
C THR A 100 0.07 -22.53 31.10
N THR A 101 0.62 -21.44 30.54
CA THR A 101 1.92 -21.46 29.82
C THR A 101 3.13 -21.39 30.76
N GLY A 102 2.95 -20.95 32.01
CA GLY A 102 4.02 -20.71 32.97
C GLY A 102 5.01 -19.62 32.54
N SER A 103 4.67 -18.80 31.52
CA SER A 103 5.61 -17.90 30.87
C SER A 103 5.80 -16.61 31.68
N ILE A 104 7.07 -16.25 31.90
CA ILE A 104 7.44 -14.94 32.46
C ILE A 104 7.46 -13.82 31.42
N PHE A 105 7.24 -14.16 30.14
CA PHE A 105 7.31 -13.25 29.00
C PHE A 105 5.97 -13.09 28.27
N ALA A 106 5.01 -14.00 28.48
CA ALA A 106 3.71 -14.04 27.79
C ALA A 106 2.59 -14.35 28.79
N SER A 107 1.46 -13.65 28.72
CA SER A 107 0.23 -14.06 29.43
C SER A 107 -0.46 -15.21 28.69
N ASP A 108 -1.32 -15.97 29.34
CA ASP A 108 -2.11 -17.01 28.66
C ASP A 108 -3.03 -16.45 27.59
N GLU A 109 -3.39 -15.17 27.69
CA GLU A 109 -4.19 -14.44 26.70
C GLU A 109 -3.47 -14.35 25.33
N LEU A 110 -2.14 -14.48 25.29
CA LEU A 110 -1.35 -14.57 24.05
C LEU A 110 -1.53 -15.91 23.30
N THR A 111 -2.07 -16.96 23.94
CA THR A 111 -2.27 -18.26 23.27
C THR A 111 -3.57 -18.34 22.45
N CYS A 112 -4.45 -17.34 22.53
CA CYS A 112 -5.64 -17.21 21.70
C CYS A 112 -5.46 -16.14 20.61
N ILE A 113 -4.64 -16.43 19.60
CA ILE A 113 -4.42 -15.59 18.41
C ILE A 113 -5.56 -15.81 17.38
N PHE A 114 -6.80 -15.93 17.84
CA PHE A 114 -7.98 -15.88 16.97
C PHE A 114 -8.67 -14.56 17.25
N HIS A 115 -8.71 -13.70 16.23
CA HIS A 115 -9.70 -12.66 15.93
C HIS A 115 -10.52 -12.09 17.12
N PRO A 116 -10.75 -10.76 17.22
CA PRO A 116 -11.65 -10.16 18.24
C PRO A 116 -13.15 -10.55 18.10
N ARG A 117 -13.51 -11.74 17.59
CA ARG A 117 -14.89 -12.19 17.34
C ARG A 117 -15.18 -13.63 17.76
N LEU A 118 -14.72 -14.04 18.93
CA LEU A 118 -15.31 -15.18 19.65
C LEU A 118 -15.53 -14.85 21.14
N GLY A 119 -16.58 -14.08 21.41
CA GLY A 119 -17.44 -14.25 22.58
C GLY A 119 -16.82 -14.30 23.99
N ASN A 120 -15.87 -13.41 24.30
CA ASN A 120 -15.50 -13.14 25.70
C ASN A 120 -15.33 -11.63 25.89
N GLU A 121 -15.91 -11.11 26.97
CA GLU A 121 -16.12 -9.66 27.22
C GLU A 121 -14.84 -8.86 27.57
N ASP A 122 -13.65 -9.46 27.47
CA ASP A 122 -12.38 -8.85 27.90
C ASP A 122 -11.22 -9.09 26.88
N ILE A 123 -11.45 -8.93 25.57
CA ILE A 123 -10.38 -9.10 24.56
C ILE A 123 -9.91 -7.74 24.06
N SER A 124 -8.61 -7.52 24.18
CA SER A 124 -8.00 -6.23 23.94
C SER A 124 -6.57 -6.44 23.38
N VAL A 125 -6.20 -5.61 22.40
CA VAL A 125 -5.08 -5.84 21.47
C VAL A 125 -3.74 -5.94 22.23
N PRO A 126 -2.95 -7.02 22.08
CA PRO A 126 -1.78 -7.22 22.90
C PRO A 126 -0.68 -6.18 22.64
N TYR A 127 0.07 -5.90 23.69
CA TYR A 127 1.33 -5.17 23.65
C TYR A 127 2.32 -5.84 22.69
N CYS A 128 2.61 -5.21 21.56
CA CYS A 128 3.52 -5.81 20.57
C CYS A 128 4.89 -5.13 20.61
N ARG A 129 5.71 -5.51 21.59
CA ARG A 129 7.12 -5.07 21.65
C ARG A 129 7.87 -5.64 20.46
N ALA A 130 8.65 -4.82 19.77
CA ALA A 130 9.52 -5.30 18.71
C ALA A 130 10.50 -6.36 19.26
N ASP A 131 10.57 -7.51 18.60
CA ASP A 131 11.57 -8.55 18.82
C ASP A 131 12.37 -8.76 17.52
N PRO A 132 13.45 -7.98 17.31
CA PRO A 132 14.22 -8.03 16.07
C PRO A 132 14.83 -9.40 15.79
N ALA A 133 15.04 -10.23 16.81
CA ALA A 133 15.67 -11.54 16.64
C ALA A 133 14.69 -12.56 16.04
N ASN A 134 13.39 -12.39 16.29
CA ASN A 134 12.34 -13.32 15.87
C ASN A 134 11.35 -12.71 14.86
N SER A 135 11.38 -11.40 14.63
CA SER A 135 10.55 -10.73 13.63
C SER A 135 10.94 -11.10 12.20
N THR A 136 9.92 -11.27 11.36
CA THR A 136 10.00 -11.44 9.90
C THR A 136 10.84 -10.36 9.23
N THR A 137 10.75 -9.12 9.73
CA THR A 137 11.45 -7.97 9.15
C THR A 137 12.75 -7.63 9.87
N GLY A 138 12.98 -8.17 11.07
CA GLY A 138 14.10 -7.79 11.94
C GLY A 138 14.02 -6.34 12.44
N SER A 139 12.83 -5.73 12.40
CA SER A 139 12.62 -4.35 12.78
C SER A 139 12.86 -4.13 14.27
N ILE A 140 13.49 -3.00 14.60
CA ILE A 140 13.71 -2.56 15.99
C ILE A 140 12.56 -1.75 16.57
N PHE A 141 11.53 -1.48 15.77
CA PHE A 141 10.41 -0.61 16.14
C PHE A 141 9.05 -1.27 15.94
N ALA A 142 8.94 -2.13 14.92
CA ALA A 142 7.68 -2.75 14.53
C ALA A 142 7.73 -4.25 14.79
N SER A 143 6.74 -4.75 15.50
CA SER A 143 6.49 -6.18 15.60
C SER A 143 5.79 -6.70 14.34
N ASP A 144 5.72 -8.02 14.18
CA ASP A 144 5.05 -8.64 13.04
C ASP A 144 3.52 -8.52 13.15
N GLU A 145 2.97 -8.43 14.36
CA GLU A 145 1.54 -8.27 14.66
C GLU A 145 0.98 -6.92 14.19
N LEU A 146 1.84 -5.93 13.92
CA LEU A 146 1.41 -4.70 13.24
C LEU A 146 1.09 -4.92 11.76
N THR A 147 1.58 -6.01 11.17
CA THR A 147 1.24 -6.43 9.81
C THR A 147 0.06 -7.39 9.88
N CYS A 148 -0.86 -7.28 8.93
CA CYS A 148 -2.04 -8.10 8.83
C CYS A 148 -1.70 -9.60 8.90
N ILE A 149 -2.07 -10.24 10.01
CA ILE A 149 -1.70 -11.62 10.31
C ILE A 149 -2.73 -12.62 9.79
N PHE A 150 -3.98 -12.20 9.65
CA PHE A 150 -5.06 -13.09 9.21
C PHE A 150 -4.96 -13.45 7.72
N HIS A 151 -4.31 -12.61 6.92
CA HIS A 151 -4.10 -12.86 5.50
C HIS A 151 -2.61 -13.09 5.21
N PRO A 152 -2.18 -14.32 4.86
CA PRO A 152 -0.77 -14.70 4.80
C PRO A 152 0.04 -13.90 3.76
N ARG A 153 -0.64 -13.19 2.86
CA ARG A 153 -0.02 -12.33 1.85
C ARG A 153 0.90 -11.28 2.42
N TYR A 154 0.46 -10.55 3.44
CA TYR A 154 1.12 -9.32 3.85
C TYR A 154 2.43 -9.63 4.56
N LEU A 155 2.39 -10.47 5.59
CA LEU A 155 3.60 -10.90 6.29
C LEU A 155 4.58 -11.64 5.37
N ARG A 156 4.08 -12.50 4.45
CA ARG A 156 4.94 -13.18 3.48
C ARG A 156 5.60 -12.22 2.49
N THR A 157 4.90 -11.16 2.08
CA THR A 157 5.48 -10.11 1.21
C THR A 157 6.61 -9.40 1.94
N SER A 158 6.41 -9.00 3.21
CA SER A 158 7.45 -8.38 4.05
C SER A 158 8.68 -9.27 4.17
N TYR A 159 8.47 -10.56 4.44
CA TYR A 159 9.53 -11.56 4.50
C TYR A 159 10.32 -11.60 3.18
N ASN A 160 9.62 -11.81 2.07
CA ASN A 160 10.25 -11.98 0.75
C ASN A 160 10.99 -10.73 0.29
N VAL A 161 10.48 -9.52 0.57
CA VAL A 161 11.17 -8.26 0.30
C VAL A 161 12.51 -8.22 1.04
N VAL A 162 12.54 -8.52 2.34
CA VAL A 162 13.77 -8.51 3.15
C VAL A 162 14.75 -9.61 2.69
N GLN A 163 14.25 -10.81 2.42
CA GLN A 163 15.09 -11.92 1.93
C GLN A 163 15.70 -11.62 0.57
N ARG A 164 14.91 -11.15 -0.39
CA ARG A 164 15.39 -10.76 -1.72
C ARG A 164 16.42 -9.64 -1.62
N ARG A 165 16.11 -8.59 -0.84
CA ARG A 165 16.99 -7.43 -0.62
C ARG A 165 18.30 -7.84 0.09
N GLY A 166 18.29 -8.95 0.84
CA GLY A 166 19.39 -9.48 1.64
C GLY A 166 19.74 -8.62 2.86
N ARG A 167 18.82 -7.74 3.25
CA ARG A 167 18.94 -6.75 4.34
C ARG A 167 17.57 -6.13 4.60
N LYS A 168 17.41 -5.47 5.74
CA LYS A 168 16.20 -4.71 6.07
C LYS A 168 15.94 -3.61 5.04
N VAL A 169 14.67 -3.25 4.92
CA VAL A 169 14.33 -1.98 4.30
C VAL A 169 14.85 -0.85 5.17
N SER A 170 15.19 0.28 4.55
CA SER A 170 15.73 1.44 5.27
C SER A 170 15.06 2.68 4.74
N ILE A 171 14.34 3.34 5.63
CA ILE A 171 13.60 4.56 5.33
C ILE A 171 14.22 5.65 6.20
N ASN A 172 14.67 6.73 5.56
CA ASN A 172 15.24 7.89 6.23
C ASN A 172 14.40 9.10 5.83
N VAL A 173 13.59 9.61 6.75
CA VAL A 173 12.71 10.76 6.53
C VAL A 173 13.37 12.00 7.10
N PRO A 174 13.59 13.08 6.34
CA PRO A 174 14.17 14.32 6.88
C PRO A 174 13.41 14.82 8.11
N ILE A 175 14.13 15.16 9.18
CA ILE A 175 13.55 15.68 10.43
C ILE A 175 13.22 17.17 10.28
N PHE A 176 12.09 17.62 10.82
CA PHE A 176 11.81 19.05 10.95
C PHE A 176 12.74 19.69 11.99
N LYS A 177 13.46 20.74 11.59
CA LYS A 177 14.41 21.47 12.45
C LYS A 177 13.71 22.63 13.16
N ASP A 178 13.12 22.36 14.32
CA ASP A 178 12.63 23.38 15.25
C ASP A 178 13.77 23.90 16.14
N THR A 179 13.51 24.97 16.90
CA THR A 179 14.39 25.65 17.86
C THR A 179 15.07 24.69 18.84
N LYS A 180 14.41 23.57 19.20
CA LYS A 180 14.92 22.57 20.14
C LYS A 180 15.21 21.21 19.50
N THR A 181 15.04 21.06 18.19
CA THR A 181 15.51 19.86 17.50
C THR A 181 17.04 19.84 17.59
N PRO A 182 17.67 18.74 18.07
CA PRO A 182 19.13 18.64 18.05
C PRO A 182 19.69 18.91 16.65
N ASP A 183 20.79 19.65 16.54
CA ASP A 183 21.46 19.95 15.28
C ASP A 183 22.98 19.69 15.41
N PRO A 184 23.49 18.57 14.85
CA PRO A 184 22.76 17.60 14.04
C PRO A 184 21.81 16.71 14.86
N PHE A 185 20.70 16.29 14.25
CA PHE A 185 19.84 15.25 14.80
C PHE A 185 20.46 13.89 14.49
N VAL A 186 20.75 13.11 15.53
CA VAL A 186 21.41 11.80 15.39
C VAL A 186 20.70 10.78 16.26
N GLU A 187 20.24 9.70 15.63
CA GLU A 187 19.68 8.56 16.34
C GLU A 187 20.75 7.49 16.58
N ILE A 188 20.78 6.96 17.80
CA ILE A 188 21.79 5.98 18.22
C ILE A 188 21.10 4.65 18.49
N PHE A 189 21.46 3.63 17.71
CA PHE A 189 20.90 2.28 17.82
C PHE A 189 21.97 1.26 18.22
N ASN A 190 21.57 0.27 19.02
CA ASN A 190 22.41 -0.89 19.35
C ASN A 190 22.47 -1.89 18.19
N ASP A 191 21.42 -1.97 17.38
CA ASP A 191 21.41 -2.80 16.18
C ASP A 191 22.45 -2.31 15.15
N LYS A 192 23.34 -3.21 14.73
CA LYS A 192 24.46 -2.90 13.83
C LYS A 192 23.99 -2.51 12.44
N GLU A 193 22.85 -3.04 11.99
CA GLU A 193 22.31 -2.71 10.67
C GLU A 193 21.65 -1.33 10.70
N SER A 194 20.75 -1.08 11.65
CA SER A 194 20.11 0.22 11.85
C SER A 194 21.12 1.33 12.09
N LYS A 195 22.17 1.10 12.89
CA LYS A 195 23.26 2.06 13.10
C LYS A 195 24.01 2.43 11.81
N ARG A 196 24.12 1.51 10.85
CA ARG A 196 24.79 1.77 9.56
C ARG A 196 23.85 2.42 8.53
N ALA A 197 22.56 2.18 8.65
CA ALA A 197 21.54 2.63 7.69
C ALA A 197 20.91 3.98 8.05
N ALA A 198 20.88 4.35 9.34
CA ALA A 198 20.38 5.64 9.80
C ALA A 198 21.26 6.79 9.33
N LYS A 199 20.64 7.86 8.86
CA LYS A 199 21.29 9.09 8.40
C LYS A 199 21.16 10.20 9.44
N VAL A 200 22.17 11.06 9.50
CA VAL A 200 22.12 12.33 10.26
C VAL A 200 20.99 13.20 9.70
N ASP A 201 20.28 13.92 10.55
CA ASP A 201 19.12 14.78 10.22
C ASP A 201 17.94 14.04 9.60
N HIS A 202 17.79 12.75 9.91
CA HIS A 202 16.66 11.95 9.46
C HIS A 202 16.07 11.11 10.59
N ILE A 203 14.75 10.97 10.59
CA ILE A 203 14.00 9.96 11.32
C ILE A 203 14.23 8.62 10.61
N TYR A 204 14.76 7.65 11.33
CA TYR A 204 15.00 6.30 10.82
C TYR A 204 13.82 5.37 11.08
N LEU A 205 13.41 4.62 10.05
CA LEU A 205 12.39 3.56 10.08
C LEU A 205 12.90 2.34 9.30
N ASP A 206 12.54 1.11 9.71
CA ASP A 206 13.19 -0.11 9.20
C ASP A 206 12.23 -1.29 8.91
N SER A 207 10.95 -1.00 8.72
CA SER A 207 9.92 -2.00 8.37
C SER A 207 8.98 -1.51 7.28
N GLY A 208 8.44 -2.44 6.51
CA GLY A 208 7.43 -2.16 5.48
C GLY A 208 6.14 -1.59 6.03
N VAL A 209 5.80 -1.88 7.30
CA VAL A 209 4.58 -1.35 7.95
C VAL A 209 4.61 0.18 8.11
N PHE A 210 5.77 0.80 8.18
CA PHE A 210 5.86 2.26 8.20
C PHE A 210 5.41 2.89 6.88
N GLY A 211 5.57 2.15 5.78
CA GLY A 211 5.13 2.54 4.45
C GLY A 211 3.73 2.04 4.15
N MET A 212 3.58 0.73 3.97
CA MET A 212 2.31 0.11 3.58
C MET A 212 1.23 0.21 4.67
N GLY A 213 1.60 0.46 5.93
CA GLY A 213 0.67 0.82 7.01
C GLY A 213 0.19 2.27 6.96
N CYS A 214 0.59 3.05 5.95
CA CYS A 214 -0.04 4.32 5.62
C CYS A 214 -1.32 4.09 4.79
N CYS A 215 -2.29 4.98 4.93
CA CYS A 215 -3.55 4.98 4.19
C CYS A 215 -3.52 5.98 3.03
N CYS A 216 -4.46 5.84 2.09
CA CYS A 216 -4.53 6.70 0.91
C CYS A 216 -5.94 6.81 0.34
N LEU A 217 -6.14 7.79 -0.54
CA LEU A 217 -7.30 7.88 -1.39
C LEU A 217 -6.90 7.46 -2.82
N GLN A 218 -7.62 6.50 -3.40
CA GLN A 218 -7.39 6.05 -4.77
C GLN A 218 -8.70 6.11 -5.55
N VAL A 219 -8.62 6.54 -6.82
CA VAL A 219 -9.77 6.61 -7.73
C VAL A 219 -9.47 5.74 -8.95
N THR A 220 -10.38 4.86 -9.31
CA THR A 220 -10.27 4.05 -10.53
C THR A 220 -11.35 4.48 -11.52
N LEU A 221 -10.93 4.82 -12.73
CA LEU A 221 -11.78 5.24 -13.84
C LEU A 221 -11.77 4.15 -14.92
N GLN A 222 -12.93 3.86 -15.50
CA GLN A 222 -13.06 2.99 -16.67
C GLN A 222 -13.20 3.84 -17.93
N ALA A 223 -12.36 3.59 -18.92
CA ALA A 223 -12.44 4.22 -20.23
C ALA A 223 -13.31 3.39 -21.18
N THR A 224 -13.72 3.99 -22.29
CA THR A 224 -14.52 3.36 -23.35
C THR A 224 -13.73 2.27 -24.09
N ASN A 225 -12.42 2.46 -24.25
CA ASN A 225 -11.52 1.52 -24.93
C ASN A 225 -10.06 1.72 -24.48
N ILE A 226 -9.16 0.89 -25.00
CA ILE A 226 -7.73 0.92 -24.66
C ILE A 226 -7.05 2.24 -25.05
N ASP A 227 -7.41 2.83 -26.19
CA ASP A 227 -6.77 4.05 -26.70
C ASP A 227 -7.11 5.24 -25.79
N GLU A 228 -8.37 5.38 -25.40
CA GLU A 228 -8.81 6.38 -24.42
C GLU A 228 -8.15 6.14 -23.05
N ALA A 229 -8.05 4.88 -22.61
CA ALA A 229 -7.41 4.55 -21.34
C ALA A 229 -5.92 4.97 -21.32
N MET A 230 -5.19 4.78 -22.42
CA MET A 230 -3.79 5.20 -22.52
C MET A 230 -3.65 6.74 -22.49
N VAL A 231 -4.50 7.46 -23.21
CA VAL A 231 -4.51 8.94 -23.20
C VAL A 231 -4.86 9.47 -21.81
N LEU A 232 -5.89 8.90 -21.16
CA LEU A 232 -6.31 9.28 -19.82
C LEU A 232 -5.20 9.02 -18.79
N ASN A 233 -4.51 7.87 -18.88
CA ASN A 233 -3.37 7.55 -18.01
C ASN A 233 -2.28 8.64 -18.12
N ASP A 234 -1.90 9.00 -19.35
CA ASP A 234 -0.85 9.98 -19.61
C ASP A 234 -1.21 11.38 -19.07
N GLN A 235 -2.46 11.81 -19.27
CA GLN A 235 -2.96 13.08 -18.79
C GLN A 235 -2.95 13.14 -17.26
N MET A 236 -3.50 12.11 -16.61
CA MET A 236 -3.55 12.03 -15.16
C MET A 236 -2.16 11.89 -14.54
N ALA A 237 -1.21 11.24 -15.21
CA ALA A 237 0.15 11.12 -14.72
C ALA A 237 0.83 12.47 -14.44
N GLN A 238 0.47 13.53 -15.18
CA GLN A 238 0.97 14.89 -14.93
C GLN A 238 0.36 15.52 -13.68
N LEU A 239 -0.87 15.17 -13.36
CA LEU A 239 -1.55 15.65 -12.15
C LEU A 239 -1.06 14.93 -10.90
N ALA A 240 -0.44 13.75 -11.03
CA ALA A 240 -0.06 12.94 -9.89
C ALA A 240 0.80 13.66 -8.82
N PRO A 241 1.94 14.31 -9.16
CA PRO A 241 2.71 15.05 -8.16
C PRO A 241 1.98 16.28 -7.62
N ILE A 242 1.12 16.93 -8.42
CA ILE A 242 0.33 18.09 -8.01
C ILE A 242 -0.70 17.68 -6.96
N MET A 243 -1.44 16.61 -7.22
CA MET A 243 -2.47 16.09 -6.31
C MET A 243 -1.85 15.49 -5.05
N MET A 244 -0.65 14.89 -5.14
CA MET A 244 0.10 14.45 -3.97
C MET A 244 0.42 15.63 -3.04
N ALA A 245 0.93 16.73 -3.59
CA ALA A 245 1.24 17.92 -2.81
C ALA A 245 -0.02 18.61 -2.28
N LEU A 246 -1.09 18.69 -3.08
CA LEU A 246 -2.35 19.31 -2.70
C LEU A 246 -3.07 18.57 -1.58
N SER A 247 -2.94 17.24 -1.54
CA SER A 247 -3.59 16.39 -0.53
C SER A 247 -2.71 16.12 0.69
N ALA A 248 -1.49 16.66 0.75
CA ALA A 248 -0.46 16.35 1.77
C ALA A 248 -1.03 16.16 3.20
N GLY A 249 -0.71 15.01 3.82
CA GLY A 249 -1.34 14.57 5.06
C GLY A 249 -0.49 13.64 5.93
N GLY A 250 0.78 13.43 5.60
CA GLY A 250 1.71 12.58 6.35
C GLY A 250 2.93 13.31 6.94
N PRO A 251 2.76 14.24 7.89
CA PRO A 251 3.87 15.07 8.41
C PRO A 251 4.58 14.53 9.65
N ILE A 252 4.13 13.41 10.24
CA ILE A 252 4.66 12.89 11.52
C ILE A 252 4.99 11.42 11.42
N TYR A 253 6.22 11.02 11.71
CA TYR A 253 6.64 9.62 11.70
C TYR A 253 7.32 9.25 13.01
N ARG A 254 6.91 8.12 13.61
CA ARG A 254 7.48 7.59 14.85
C ARG A 254 7.58 8.65 15.97
N GLY A 255 6.59 9.54 16.05
CA GLY A 255 6.51 10.61 17.06
C GLY A 255 7.35 11.85 16.76
N TYR A 256 7.97 11.94 15.59
CA TYR A 256 8.77 13.08 15.14
C TYR A 256 8.08 13.82 13.98
N LEU A 257 8.13 15.15 14.00
CA LEU A 257 7.75 15.97 12.85
C LEU A 257 8.79 15.82 11.75
N SER A 258 8.36 15.52 10.53
CA SER A 258 9.22 15.46 9.35
C SER A 258 9.25 16.78 8.59
N ASP A 259 10.34 17.03 7.85
CA ASP A 259 10.44 18.12 6.86
C ASP A 259 9.86 17.69 5.49
N ARG A 260 8.77 16.91 5.55
CA ARG A 260 8.03 16.31 4.44
C ARG A 260 6.58 16.13 4.89
N ASP A 261 5.65 16.35 3.95
CA ASP A 261 4.21 16.29 4.24
C ASP A 261 3.47 15.13 3.53
N CYS A 262 4.18 14.34 2.71
CA CYS A 262 3.59 13.26 1.91
C CYS A 262 4.23 11.90 2.23
N ARG A 263 3.43 10.84 2.15
CA ARG A 263 3.85 9.46 2.49
C ARG A 263 4.71 8.78 1.42
N TRP A 264 4.74 9.30 0.20
CA TRP A 264 5.19 8.56 -0.99
C TRP A 264 6.57 7.92 -0.84
N ASP A 265 7.56 8.68 -0.38
CA ASP A 265 8.93 8.18 -0.22
C ASP A 265 9.04 7.15 0.91
N VAL A 266 8.22 7.26 1.96
CA VAL A 266 8.17 6.29 3.07
C VAL A 266 7.66 4.95 2.56
N ILE A 267 6.59 4.95 1.76
CA ILE A 267 6.09 3.70 1.14
C ILE A 267 7.07 3.17 0.11
N SER A 268 7.62 4.04 -0.74
CA SER A 268 8.59 3.67 -1.76
C SER A 268 9.76 2.89 -1.18
N ASN A 269 10.34 3.39 -0.09
CA ASN A 269 11.46 2.75 0.60
C ASN A 269 11.05 1.56 1.47
N GLY A 270 9.82 1.53 1.99
CA GLY A 270 9.29 0.45 2.83
C GLY A 270 9.07 -0.88 2.10
N VAL A 271 8.97 -0.86 0.77
CA VAL A 271 8.86 -2.07 -0.06
C VAL A 271 9.92 -2.15 -1.16
N ASP A 272 11.02 -1.41 -1.01
CA ASP A 272 12.14 -1.47 -1.94
C ASP A 272 12.90 -2.79 -1.75
N ASP A 273 12.72 -3.72 -2.67
CA ASP A 273 13.33 -5.05 -2.64
C ASP A 273 14.67 -5.11 -3.38
N ARG A 274 15.19 -3.98 -3.87
CA ARG A 274 16.41 -3.96 -4.70
C ARG A 274 17.65 -4.45 -3.95
N THR A 275 18.35 -5.39 -4.57
CA THR A 275 19.66 -5.85 -4.13
C THR A 275 20.72 -4.76 -4.32
N ARG A 276 21.90 -4.98 -3.74
CA ARG A 276 23.05 -4.08 -3.95
C ARG A 276 23.55 -4.06 -5.40
N GLU A 277 23.34 -5.14 -6.16
CA GLU A 277 23.71 -5.21 -7.58
C GLU A 277 22.77 -4.35 -8.41
N GLU A 278 21.45 -4.46 -8.16
CA GLU A 278 20.42 -3.66 -8.82
C GLU A 278 20.55 -2.16 -8.51
N LEU A 279 20.92 -1.81 -7.28
CA LEU A 279 21.19 -0.42 -6.87
C LEU A 279 22.47 0.17 -7.46
N GLY A 280 23.34 -0.63 -8.07
CA GLY A 280 24.61 -0.13 -8.59
C GLY A 280 25.77 -0.14 -7.59
N GLU A 281 25.55 -0.54 -6.34
CA GLU A 281 26.59 -0.61 -5.30
C GLU A 281 27.59 -1.75 -5.54
N LYS A 282 27.16 -2.80 -6.26
CA LYS A 282 27.99 -3.93 -6.67
C LYS A 282 27.89 -4.18 -8.19
N PRO A 283 28.89 -4.82 -8.82
CA PRO A 283 28.77 -5.30 -10.19
C PRO A 283 27.64 -6.33 -10.32
N LEU A 284 26.94 -6.33 -11.46
CA LEU A 284 25.94 -7.35 -11.78
C LEU A 284 26.64 -8.71 -11.95
N LYS A 285 26.20 -9.71 -11.19
CA LYS A 285 26.67 -11.11 -11.25
C LYS A 285 25.51 -12.09 -11.19
N ASN A 286 24.57 -11.86 -10.27
CA ASN A 286 23.39 -12.71 -10.07
C ASN A 286 22.13 -12.05 -10.63
N GLU A 287 22.09 -10.71 -10.63
CA GLU A 287 20.96 -9.93 -11.11
C GLU A 287 21.10 -9.58 -12.59
N LYS A 288 19.95 -9.48 -13.27
CA LYS A 288 19.90 -9.14 -14.71
C LYS A 288 20.01 -7.64 -14.99
N PHE A 289 19.50 -6.81 -14.08
CA PHE A 289 19.23 -5.40 -14.35
C PHE A 289 19.83 -4.50 -13.27
N ARG A 290 20.25 -3.29 -13.66
CA ARG A 290 20.38 -2.17 -12.72
C ARG A 290 19.06 -1.42 -12.70
N ILE A 291 18.47 -1.24 -11.52
CA ILE A 291 17.11 -0.73 -11.39
C ILE A 291 17.09 0.57 -10.59
N HIS A 292 16.73 1.65 -11.27
CA HIS A 292 16.87 3.01 -10.75
C HIS A 292 15.80 3.41 -9.73
N LYS A 293 14.62 2.79 -9.76
CA LYS A 293 13.50 3.09 -8.85
C LYS A 293 13.07 1.85 -8.07
N SER A 294 12.49 2.05 -6.88
CA SER A 294 11.76 0.99 -6.18
C SER A 294 10.60 0.47 -7.05
N ARG A 295 10.11 -0.74 -6.78
CA ARG A 295 8.86 -1.26 -7.38
C ARG A 295 7.64 -0.42 -6.98
N TYR A 296 7.74 0.31 -5.87
CA TYR A 296 6.83 1.39 -5.51
C TYR A 296 7.46 2.73 -5.89
N ALA A 297 7.05 3.34 -7.00
CA ALA A 297 7.65 4.58 -7.52
C ALA A 297 6.76 5.26 -8.57
N PRO A 298 6.95 6.54 -8.93
CA PRO A 298 6.18 7.17 -10.00
C PRO A 298 6.32 6.42 -11.33
N ILE A 299 5.36 6.62 -12.24
CA ILE A 299 5.43 6.02 -13.58
C ILE A 299 6.76 6.36 -14.28
N ASN A 300 7.15 5.53 -15.24
CA ASN A 300 8.37 5.74 -16.04
C ASN A 300 8.10 6.22 -17.46
N THR A 301 6.95 5.86 -18.03
CA THR A 301 6.64 6.08 -19.43
C THR A 301 5.18 6.46 -19.59
N TYR A 302 4.93 7.35 -20.54
CA TYR A 302 3.63 7.52 -21.18
C TYR A 302 3.31 6.32 -22.06
N LEU A 303 2.02 6.01 -22.15
CA LEU A 303 1.46 4.86 -22.86
C LEU A 303 0.97 5.22 -24.25
N CYS A 304 0.49 6.45 -24.48
CA CYS A 304 0.06 6.88 -25.82
C CYS A 304 1.27 7.06 -26.73
N GLU A 305 1.23 6.46 -27.92
CA GLU A 305 2.24 6.68 -28.98
C GLU A 305 2.41 8.17 -29.32
N CYS A 306 1.34 8.95 -29.23
CA CYS A 306 1.35 10.40 -29.43
C CYS A 306 2.28 11.15 -28.45
N ASN A 307 2.50 10.57 -27.27
CA ASN A 307 3.33 11.10 -26.19
C ASN A 307 4.69 10.40 -26.06
N ALA A 308 5.00 9.41 -26.91
CA ALA A 308 6.24 8.65 -26.84
C ALA A 308 7.50 9.53 -26.89
N LYS A 309 7.42 10.68 -27.59
CA LYS A 309 8.51 11.68 -27.65
C LYS A 309 8.86 12.32 -26.31
N TYR A 310 7.98 12.23 -25.31
CA TYR A 310 8.20 12.72 -23.95
C TYR A 310 8.75 11.64 -23.01
N ASN A 311 8.91 10.40 -23.48
CA ASN A 311 9.61 9.34 -22.76
C ASN A 311 11.13 9.53 -22.89
N ASP A 312 11.65 10.59 -22.25
CA ASP A 312 13.04 11.04 -22.34
C ASP A 312 13.94 10.50 -21.22
N ASN A 313 13.36 9.79 -20.25
CA ASN A 313 14.09 9.16 -19.16
C ASN A 313 14.64 7.79 -19.60
N PRO A 314 15.92 7.47 -19.27
CA PRO A 314 16.44 6.12 -19.48
C PRO A 314 15.60 5.08 -18.75
N ILE A 315 15.14 4.06 -19.49
CA ILE A 315 14.34 2.97 -18.95
C ILE A 315 15.02 1.63 -19.17
N VAL A 316 15.08 0.84 -18.10
CA VAL A 316 15.53 -0.55 -18.14
C VAL A 316 14.30 -1.44 -18.19
N TYR A 317 14.20 -2.26 -19.23
CA TYR A 317 13.06 -3.16 -19.44
C TYR A 317 13.52 -4.50 -19.98
N ASN A 318 12.69 -5.53 -19.83
CA ASN A 318 13.00 -6.86 -20.36
C ASN A 318 12.78 -6.88 -21.89
N THR A 319 13.87 -6.94 -22.66
CA THR A 319 13.81 -6.92 -24.14
C THR A 319 13.14 -8.15 -24.74
N GLU A 320 13.20 -9.29 -24.06
CA GLU A 320 12.52 -10.53 -24.51
C GLU A 320 11.00 -10.33 -24.49
N PHE A 321 10.46 -9.93 -23.34
CA PHE A 321 9.03 -9.64 -23.19
C PHE A 321 8.56 -8.47 -24.05
N TYR A 322 9.40 -7.45 -24.23
CA TYR A 322 9.11 -6.37 -25.17
C TYR A 322 8.91 -6.91 -26.60
N ASN A 323 9.85 -7.70 -27.10
CA ASN A 323 9.79 -8.24 -28.47
C ASN A 323 8.61 -9.20 -28.65
N GLU A 324 8.28 -9.98 -27.62
CA GLU A 324 7.12 -10.87 -27.59
C GLU A 324 5.81 -10.06 -27.74
N MET A 325 5.64 -9.02 -26.93
CA MET A 325 4.48 -8.14 -26.99
C MET A 325 4.37 -7.39 -28.32
N ILE A 326 5.50 -6.90 -28.87
CA ILE A 326 5.52 -6.29 -30.20
C ILE A 326 5.07 -7.29 -31.27
N SER A 327 5.57 -8.53 -31.22
CA SER A 327 5.19 -9.58 -32.17
C SER A 327 3.72 -9.97 -32.05
N ALA A 328 3.12 -9.83 -30.87
CA ALA A 328 1.70 -10.01 -30.61
C ALA A 328 0.83 -8.79 -31.00
N GLY A 329 1.42 -7.69 -31.47
CA GLY A 329 0.71 -6.50 -31.94
C GLY A 329 0.42 -5.45 -30.85
N VAL A 330 1.04 -5.54 -29.67
CA VAL A 330 0.99 -4.48 -28.66
C VAL A 330 1.77 -3.26 -29.15
N THR A 331 1.26 -2.05 -28.89
CA THR A 331 1.93 -0.80 -29.29
C THR A 331 3.30 -0.66 -28.60
N PRO A 332 4.31 -0.04 -29.25
CA PRO A 332 5.65 0.09 -28.68
C PRO A 332 5.71 0.70 -27.27
N SER A 333 4.97 1.76 -27.01
CA SER A 333 4.97 2.46 -25.71
C SER A 333 4.35 1.60 -24.61
N LEU A 334 3.23 0.93 -24.90
CA LEU A 334 2.61 0.00 -23.95
C LEU A 334 3.46 -1.25 -23.72
N ALA A 335 4.06 -1.80 -24.77
CA ALA A 335 4.98 -2.93 -24.67
C ALA A 335 6.21 -2.57 -23.82
N GLN A 336 6.79 -1.38 -24.00
CA GLN A 336 7.91 -0.91 -23.19
C GLN A 336 7.52 -0.72 -21.72
N HIS A 337 6.35 -0.13 -21.45
CA HIS A 337 5.80 0.01 -20.11
C HIS A 337 5.65 -1.35 -19.41
N MET A 338 5.00 -2.31 -20.08
CA MET A 338 4.80 -3.64 -19.51
C MET A 338 6.12 -4.40 -19.35
N ALA A 339 7.04 -4.28 -20.30
CA ALA A 339 8.35 -4.91 -20.21
C ALA A 339 9.19 -4.34 -19.05
N TYR A 340 8.98 -3.07 -18.68
CA TYR A 340 9.55 -2.48 -17.47
C TYR A 340 8.92 -3.06 -16.20
N VAL A 341 7.59 -3.21 -16.15
CA VAL A 341 6.90 -3.83 -15.00
C VAL A 341 7.44 -5.24 -14.72
N PHE A 342 7.72 -6.00 -15.79
CA PHE A 342 8.22 -7.38 -15.74
C PHE A 342 9.75 -7.52 -15.55
N ILE A 343 10.46 -6.45 -15.18
CA ILE A 343 11.84 -6.59 -14.65
C ILE A 343 11.87 -7.05 -13.20
N ARG A 344 10.71 -7.09 -12.52
CA ARG A 344 10.58 -7.45 -11.12
C ARG A 344 10.30 -8.93 -10.94
N ASP A 345 10.82 -9.48 -9.86
CA ASP A 345 10.43 -10.79 -9.38
C ASP A 345 9.08 -10.74 -8.65
N PRO A 346 8.29 -11.84 -8.66
CA PRO A 346 7.09 -11.95 -7.86
C PRO A 346 7.44 -11.94 -6.37
N THR A 347 6.76 -11.09 -5.58
CA THR A 347 6.98 -11.02 -4.12
C THR A 347 6.21 -12.06 -3.36
N ILE A 348 5.22 -12.72 -3.97
CA ILE A 348 4.46 -13.79 -3.34
C ILE A 348 3.86 -14.70 -4.39
N THR A 349 3.92 -16.01 -4.17
CA THR A 349 3.24 -16.99 -5.02
C THR A 349 2.63 -18.07 -4.15
N TYR A 350 1.35 -18.37 -4.38
CA TYR A 350 0.67 -19.48 -3.72
C TYR A 350 0.95 -20.78 -4.46
N ARG A 351 1.19 -21.86 -3.72
CA ARG A 351 1.55 -23.16 -4.32
C ARG A 351 0.43 -23.68 -5.22
N GLU A 352 -0.80 -23.43 -4.82
CA GLU A 352 -2.04 -23.81 -5.49
C GLU A 352 -2.25 -23.06 -6.80
N LYS A 353 -1.49 -21.97 -7.01
CA LYS A 353 -1.54 -21.09 -8.18
C LYS A 353 -0.27 -21.18 -9.03
N LEU A 354 0.58 -22.19 -8.84
CA LEU A 354 1.77 -22.38 -9.66
C LEU A 354 1.40 -22.76 -11.11
N ASP A 355 0.49 -23.70 -11.27
CA ASP A 355 -0.04 -24.11 -12.57
C ASP A 355 -1.40 -23.44 -12.78
N GLN A 356 -1.57 -22.76 -13.92
CA GLN A 356 -2.80 -22.03 -14.27
C GLN A 356 -3.18 -22.28 -15.73
N ASN A 357 -4.44 -22.04 -16.04
CA ASN A 357 -4.88 -21.97 -17.43
C ASN A 357 -4.88 -20.51 -17.92
N ASP A 358 -3.84 -20.13 -18.64
CA ASP A 358 -3.62 -18.76 -19.17
C ASP A 358 -4.75 -18.26 -20.09
N SER A 359 -5.60 -19.15 -20.62
CA SER A 359 -6.77 -18.74 -21.41
C SER A 359 -7.94 -18.22 -20.57
N THR A 360 -7.92 -18.45 -19.26
CA THR A 360 -9.03 -18.14 -18.34
C THR A 360 -8.60 -17.45 -17.04
N GLU A 361 -7.33 -17.61 -16.65
CA GLU A 361 -6.75 -17.08 -15.42
C GLU A 361 -5.68 -16.02 -15.73
N THR A 362 -5.55 -15.05 -14.83
CA THR A 362 -4.58 -13.94 -14.97
C THR A 362 -3.77 -13.73 -13.69
N ASP A 363 -3.82 -14.66 -12.74
CA ASP A 363 -3.18 -14.48 -11.44
C ASP A 363 -1.65 -14.36 -11.57
N HIS A 364 -1.00 -15.04 -12.53
CA HIS A 364 0.43 -14.86 -12.80
C HIS A 364 0.77 -13.43 -13.27
N PHE A 365 -0.04 -12.87 -14.17
CA PHE A 365 0.09 -11.48 -14.60
C PHE A 365 -0.13 -10.51 -13.42
N GLU A 366 -1.22 -10.71 -12.67
CA GLU A 366 -1.57 -9.87 -11.52
C GLU A 366 -0.55 -9.97 -10.38
N ASN A 367 0.17 -11.09 -10.24
CA ASN A 367 1.25 -11.21 -9.26
C ASN A 367 2.33 -10.14 -9.47
N ILE A 368 2.72 -9.90 -10.72
CA ILE A 368 3.71 -8.87 -11.05
C ILE A 368 3.05 -7.48 -11.11
N GLN A 369 1.89 -7.36 -11.78
CA GLN A 369 1.24 -6.06 -11.97
C GLN A 369 0.74 -5.44 -10.66
N SER A 370 0.10 -6.23 -9.80
CA SER A 370 -0.43 -5.74 -8.53
C SER A 370 0.65 -5.37 -7.52
N THR A 371 1.88 -5.87 -7.71
CA THR A 371 3.04 -5.61 -6.85
C THR A 371 4.05 -4.65 -7.47
N ASN A 372 3.71 -4.05 -8.61
CA ASN A 372 4.32 -2.81 -9.08
C ASN A 372 3.35 -1.65 -8.74
N TRP A 373 3.76 -0.81 -7.81
CA TRP A 373 2.89 0.23 -7.24
C TRP A 373 3.34 1.60 -7.75
N GLN A 374 2.64 2.09 -8.76
CA GLN A 374 2.97 3.37 -9.37
C GLN A 374 1.96 4.47 -9.03
N THR A 375 2.26 5.72 -9.40
CA THR A 375 1.34 6.86 -9.24
C THR A 375 0.07 6.67 -10.07
N MET A 376 0.22 6.07 -11.26
CA MET A 376 -0.87 5.55 -12.08
C MET A 376 -0.76 4.05 -12.18
N ARG A 377 -1.88 3.34 -12.29
CA ARG A 377 -1.89 1.93 -12.72
C ARG A 377 -2.81 1.74 -13.91
N PHE A 378 -2.26 1.21 -14.99
CA PHE A 378 -3.02 0.77 -16.15
C PHE A 378 -3.55 -0.65 -15.91
N LYS A 379 -4.86 -0.84 -15.96
CA LYS A 379 -5.52 -2.09 -15.54
C LYS A 379 -6.25 -2.71 -16.75
N PRO A 380 -5.71 -3.81 -17.31
CA PRO A 380 -6.42 -4.58 -18.32
C PRO A 380 -7.80 -5.07 -17.81
N PRO A 381 -8.73 -5.36 -18.74
CA PRO A 381 -9.98 -6.02 -18.38
C PRO A 381 -9.70 -7.45 -17.89
N PRO A 382 -10.40 -7.93 -16.84
CA PRO A 382 -10.30 -9.33 -16.42
C PRO A 382 -10.93 -10.26 -17.47
N LEU A 383 -10.36 -11.47 -17.65
CA LEU A 383 -10.87 -12.44 -18.63
C LEU A 383 -12.29 -12.95 -18.31
N ASN A 384 -12.69 -12.93 -17.04
CA ASN A 384 -13.93 -13.53 -16.55
C ASN A 384 -15.05 -12.52 -16.22
N GLN A 385 -14.88 -11.22 -16.47
CA GLN A 385 -15.93 -10.20 -16.22
C GLN A 385 -16.07 -9.24 -17.40
N GLN A 386 -17.02 -9.53 -18.29
CA GLN A 386 -17.22 -8.80 -19.56
C GLN A 386 -17.64 -7.34 -19.39
N SER A 387 -18.23 -6.96 -18.25
CA SER A 387 -18.67 -5.57 -18.00
C SER A 387 -17.52 -4.63 -17.61
N ILE A 388 -16.36 -5.18 -17.24
CA ILE A 388 -15.19 -4.41 -16.82
C ILE A 388 -14.26 -4.19 -18.02
N GLY A 389 -14.08 -2.93 -18.39
CA GLY A 389 -13.21 -2.50 -19.48
C GLY A 389 -11.78 -2.16 -19.02
N TRP A 390 -11.06 -1.46 -19.90
CA TRP A 390 -9.75 -0.88 -19.59
C TRP A 390 -9.90 0.24 -18.57
N ARG A 391 -9.10 0.19 -17.51
CA ARG A 391 -9.18 1.13 -16.40
C ARG A 391 -7.84 1.79 -16.14
N VAL A 392 -7.90 2.99 -15.58
CA VAL A 392 -6.76 3.68 -14.99
C VAL A 392 -7.05 3.95 -13.53
N GLU A 393 -6.05 3.72 -12.68
CA GLU A 393 -6.17 3.95 -11.24
C GLU A 393 -5.19 5.05 -10.85
N PHE A 394 -5.74 6.15 -10.33
CA PHE A 394 -5.03 7.31 -9.81
C PHE A 394 -4.76 7.11 -8.32
N ARG A 395 -3.48 6.98 -7.96
CA ARG A 395 -3.01 6.49 -6.65
C ARG A 395 -2.24 7.47 -5.75
N PRO A 396 -1.89 8.70 -6.14
CA PRO A 396 -0.95 9.52 -5.38
C PRO A 396 -1.58 10.22 -4.17
N MET A 397 -2.90 10.36 -4.11
CA MET A 397 -3.56 11.19 -3.09
C MET A 397 -3.42 10.60 -1.69
N GLU A 398 -3.15 11.47 -0.73
CA GLU A 398 -3.24 11.22 0.70
C GLU A 398 -4.72 11.13 1.11
N ILE A 399 -5.04 10.29 2.11
CA ILE A 399 -6.40 10.23 2.63
C ILE A 399 -6.65 11.42 3.57
N GLN A 400 -7.84 12.01 3.50
CA GLN A 400 -8.25 13.15 4.32
C GLN A 400 -9.09 12.70 5.52
N MET A 401 -9.21 13.54 6.54
CA MET A 401 -9.90 13.17 7.78
C MET A 401 -11.41 12.97 7.58
N THR A 402 -12.03 13.84 6.78
CA THR A 402 -13.48 13.85 6.60
C THR A 402 -13.93 13.14 5.32
N ASP A 403 -15.15 12.60 5.36
CA ASP A 403 -15.77 12.00 4.18
C ASP A 403 -16.00 13.07 3.08
N PHE A 404 -16.27 14.31 3.49
CA PHE A 404 -16.42 15.47 2.59
C PHE A 404 -15.14 15.76 1.79
N GLU A 405 -13.99 15.88 2.44
CA GLU A 405 -12.71 16.16 1.77
C GLU A 405 -12.32 15.03 0.82
N ASN A 406 -12.50 13.77 1.24
CA ASN A 406 -12.23 12.61 0.39
C ASN A 406 -13.17 12.55 -0.82
N ALA A 407 -14.45 12.88 -0.66
CA ALA A 407 -15.39 12.99 -1.77
C ALA A 407 -15.02 14.16 -2.71
N ALA A 408 -14.59 15.30 -2.16
CA ALA A 408 -14.17 16.46 -2.95
C ALA A 408 -12.97 16.11 -3.84
N PHE A 409 -11.94 15.48 -3.28
CA PHE A 409 -10.79 15.02 -4.05
C PHE A 409 -11.15 13.92 -5.06
N SER A 410 -12.08 13.02 -4.71
CA SER A 410 -12.52 11.96 -5.61
C SER A 410 -13.28 12.47 -6.83
N VAL A 411 -14.12 13.49 -6.68
CA VAL A 411 -14.90 14.09 -7.78
C VAL A 411 -14.09 15.10 -8.58
N PHE A 412 -13.11 15.76 -7.96
CA PHE A 412 -12.19 16.65 -8.66
C PHE A 412 -11.22 15.90 -9.58
N THR A 413 -10.84 14.68 -9.19
CA THR A 413 -9.97 13.77 -9.97
C THR A 413 -10.72 13.19 -11.16
#